data_AF-U2MQL6-F1
#
_entry.id   AF-U2MQL6-F1
#
_cell.length_a   1.000
_cell.length_b   1.000
_cell.length_c   1.000
_cell.angle_alpha   90.00
_cell.angle_beta   90.00
_cell.angle_gamma   90.00
#
_symmetry.space_group_name_H-M   'P 1'
#
loop_
_entity.id
_entity.type
_entity.pdbx_description
1 polymer ?
#
loop_
_entity_poly.entity_id
_entity_poly.type
_entity_poly.pdbx_seq_one_letter_code
_entity_poly.pdbx_strand_id
1 'polypeptide(L)' 'MIDKDRVLRQAVVEISHGHVVNYYPFVDELPVTEWLGGTIQLCRDTRGALRAYWFEGPMSLDNNGKLLE' A
#
# COMPACT_ATOMS: atom_id res chain seq x y z
N MET A 1 -7.07 5.75 10.21
CA MET A 1 -6.02 6.69 10.66
C MET A 1 -4.70 6.24 10.08
N ILE A 2 -3.94 7.14 9.44
CA ILE A 2 -2.55 6.85 9.04
C ILE A 2 -1.70 7.00 10.30
N ASP A 3 -0.98 5.95 10.71
CA ASP A 3 -0.12 6.03 11.90
C ASP A 3 1.07 6.98 11.67
N LYS A 4 1.81 7.35 12.73
CA LYS A 4 2.99 8.23 12.64
C LYS A 4 4.02 7.72 11.63
N ASP A 5 4.08 6.41 11.44
CA ASP A 5 4.95 5.74 10.48
C ASP A 5 4.40 5.70 9.04
N ARG A 6 3.31 6.41 8.74
CA ARG A 6 2.64 6.41 7.43
C ARG A 6 2.14 5.04 6.96
N VAL A 7 1.88 4.14 7.90
CA VAL A 7 1.37 2.79 7.64
C VAL A 7 -0.15 2.75 7.81
N LEU A 8 -0.83 2.07 6.88
CA LEU A 8 -2.22 1.66 7.01
C LEU A 8 -2.27 0.14 7.12
N ARG A 9 -2.89 -0.37 8.19
CA ARG A 9 -3.15 -1.80 8.37
C ARG A 9 -4.54 -2.14 7.86
N GLN A 10 -4.68 -3.24 7.14
CA GLN A 10 -5.91 -3.65 6.45
C GLN A 10 -6.51 -2.47 5.67
N ALA A 11 -6.00 -2.26 4.46
CA ALA A 11 -6.31 -1.08 3.67
C ALA A 11 -6.67 -1.47 2.24
N VAL A 12 -7.42 -0.59 1.60
CA VAL A 12 -7.77 -0.67 0.19
C VAL A 12 -6.88 0.29 -0.57
N VAL A 13 -6.36 -0.17 -1.71
CA VAL A 13 -5.65 0.66 -2.69
C VAL A 13 -6.39 0.55 -4.01
N GLU A 14 -6.90 1.68 -4.51
CA GLU A 14 -7.59 1.72 -5.80
C GLU A 14 -6.59 2.10 -6.90
N ILE A 15 -6.57 1.29 -7.95
CA ILE A 15 -5.67 1.48 -9.09
C ILE A 15 -6.49 1.70 -10.35
N SER A 16 -6.23 2.80 -11.06
CA SER A 16 -6.81 3.10 -12.37
C SER A 16 -5.72 3.44 -13.37
N HIS A 17 -5.75 2.79 -14.55
CA HIS A 17 -4.73 2.96 -15.60
C HIS A 17 -3.29 2.78 -15.08
N GLY A 18 -3.09 1.88 -14.11
CA GLY A 18 -1.79 1.62 -13.47
C GLY A 18 -1.34 2.67 -12.44
N HIS A 19 -2.18 3.65 -12.11
CA HIS A 19 -1.92 4.68 -11.11
C HIS A 19 -2.76 4.46 -9.87
N VAL A 20 -2.17 4.72 -8.70
CA VAL A 20 -2.91 4.75 -7.45
C VAL A 20 -3.72 6.04 -7.43
N VAL A 21 -5.04 5.88 -7.40
CA VAL A 21 -5.99 7.02 -7.40
C VAL A 21 -6.58 7.26 -6.02
N ASN A 22 -6.62 6.22 -5.18
CA ASN A 22 -7.11 6.32 -3.82
C ASN A 22 -6.48 5.25 -2.93
N TYR A 23 -6.43 5.52 -1.62
CA TYR A 23 -6.09 4.53 -0.61
C TYR A 23 -6.73 4.90 0.73
N TYR A 24 -7.30 3.93 1.42
CA TYR A 24 -8.03 4.18 2.66
C TYR A 24 -8.04 2.95 3.58
N PRO A 25 -8.21 3.13 4.91
CA PRO A 25 -8.40 2.02 5.83
C PRO A 25 -9.65 1.22 5.44
N PHE A 26 -9.56 -0.09 5.50
CA PHE A 26 -10.73 -0.95 5.40
C PHE A 26 -11.59 -0.76 6.65
N VAL A 27 -12.78 -0.20 6.46
CA VAL A 27 -13.73 0.07 7.56
C VAL A 27 -14.93 -0.86 7.51
N ASP A 28 -15.33 -1.32 6.32
CA ASP A 28 -16.50 -2.18 6.08
C ASP A 28 -16.24 -3.09 4.88
N GLU A 29 -16.87 -4.28 4.87
CA GLU A 29 -16.77 -5.25 3.78
C GLU A 29 -17.15 -4.66 2.41
N LEU A 30 -16.28 -4.89 1.43
CA LEU A 30 -16.53 -4.50 0.04
C LEU A 30 -17.12 -5.69 -0.72
N PRO A 31 -18.23 -5.50 -1.46
CA PRO A 31 -18.88 -6.58 -2.17
C PRO A 31 -17.99 -7.14 -3.28
N VAL A 32 -17.92 -8.47 -3.37
CA VAL A 32 -17.23 -9.18 -4.46
C VAL A 32 -15.74 -8.83 -4.55
N THR A 33 -15.05 -8.82 -3.39
CA THR A 33 -13.62 -8.52 -3.29
C THR A 33 -12.86 -9.66 -2.63
N GLU A 34 -11.73 -10.06 -3.22
CA GLU A 34 -10.78 -11.00 -2.60
C GLU A 34 -9.64 -10.23 -1.92
N TRP A 35 -9.25 -10.68 -0.74
CA TRP A 35 -8.18 -10.06 0.06
C TRP A 35 -6.85 -10.77 -0.18
N LEU A 36 -5.91 -10.04 -0.77
CA LEU A 36 -4.53 -10.51 -0.86
C LEU A 36 -3.79 -10.14 0.43
N GLY A 37 -3.12 -11.11 1.03
CA GLY A 37 -2.20 -10.86 2.14
C GLY A 37 -0.92 -10.14 1.66
N GLY A 38 -0.16 -9.60 2.61
CA GLY A 38 1.14 -8.98 2.35
C GLY A 38 1.16 -7.46 2.54
N THR A 39 2.18 -6.82 1.99
CA THR A 39 2.43 -5.38 2.14
C THR A 39 2.54 -4.72 0.78
N ILE A 40 1.82 -3.61 0.60
CA ILE A 40 1.94 -2.73 -0.56
C ILE A 40 2.65 -1.45 -0.12
N GLN A 41 3.69 -1.06 -0.87
CA GLN A 41 4.33 0.24 -0.71
C GLN A 41 3.78 1.22 -1.73
N LEU A 42 3.33 2.38 -1.27
CA LEU A 42 2.92 3.48 -2.12
C LEU A 42 4.09 4.46 -2.28
N CYS A 43 4.53 4.67 -3.52
CA CYS A 43 5.64 5.58 -3.83
C CYS A 43 5.33 6.42 -5.06
N ARG A 44 5.84 7.65 -5.12
CA ARG A 44 5.73 8.49 -6.32
C ARG A 44 6.83 8.11 -7.30
N ASP A 45 6.47 7.94 -8.57
CA ASP A 45 7.44 7.77 -9.64
C ASP A 45 8.17 9.08 -9.97
N THR A 46 9.14 9.02 -10.90
CA THR A 46 9.93 10.18 -11.33
C THR A 46 9.09 11.29 -11.98
N ARG A 47 7.85 11.00 -12.36
CA ARG A 47 6.88 11.96 -12.92
C ARG A 47 5.90 12.45 -11.85
N GLY A 48 6.10 12.06 -10.59
CA GLY A 48 5.27 12.43 -9.45
C GLY A 48 3.98 11.63 -9.31
N ALA A 49 3.73 10.64 -10.17
CA ALA A 49 2.49 9.85 -10.11
C ALA A 49 2.60 8.75 -9.03
N LEU A 50 1.53 8.54 -8.28
CA LEU A 50 1.52 7.54 -7.20
C LEU A 50 1.38 6.12 -7.78
N ARG A 51 2.26 5.22 -7.34
CA ARG A 51 2.33 3.80 -7.76
C ARG A 51 2.27 2.89 -6.55
N ALA A 52 1.78 1.68 -6.76
CA ALA A 52 1.73 0.61 -5.77
C ALA A 52 2.71 -0.49 -6.17
N TYR A 53 3.54 -0.92 -5.22
CA TYR A 53 4.48 -2.03 -5.38
C TYR A 53 4.12 -3.11 -4.36
N TRP A 54 3.87 -4.33 -4.85
CA TRP A 54 3.57 -5.49 -4.00
C TRP A 54 4.86 -6.26 -3.72
N PHE A 55 5.09 -6.56 -2.45
CA PHE A 55 6.20 -7.40 -2.01
C PHE A 55 5.66 -8.72 -1.48
N GLU A 56 6.07 -9.83 -2.08
CA GLU A 56 5.85 -11.18 -1.55
C GLU A 56 7.04 -11.56 -0.65
N GLY A 57 6.83 -11.60 0.67
CA GLY A 57 7.82 -12.09 1.65
C GLY A 57 7.80 -11.32 2.99
N PRO A 58 8.40 -11.88 4.07
CA PRO A 58 8.57 -11.18 5.35
C PRO A 58 9.67 -10.13 5.18
N MET A 59 9.30 -8.97 4.66
CA MET A 59 10.23 -7.88 4.39
C MET A 59 10.05 -6.83 5.48
N SER A 60 10.98 -6.82 6.43
CA SER A 60 11.06 -5.76 7.42
C SER A 60 11.66 -4.53 6.73
N LEU A 61 10.86 -3.48 6.57
CA LEU A 61 11.34 -2.18 6.11
C LEU A 61 11.76 -1.37 7.34
N ASP A 62 12.85 -0.63 7.25
CA ASP A 62 13.16 0.41 8.21
C ASP A 62 12.14 1.56 8.10
N ASN A 63 12.20 2.50 9.05
CA ASN A 63 11.29 3.64 9.10
C ASN A 63 11.44 4.60 7.90
N ASN A 64 12.43 4.38 7.02
CA ASN A 64 12.68 5.14 5.80
C ASN A 64 12.26 4.38 4.54
N GLY A 65 11.65 3.20 4.67
CA GLY A 65 11.25 2.36 3.55
C GLY A 65 12.42 1.64 2.86
N LYS A 66 13.56 1.50 3.53
CA LYS A 66 14.69 0.68 3.08
C LYS A 66 14.54 -0.74 3.63
N LEU A 67 14.94 -1.74 2.85
CA LEU A 67 15.03 -3.13 3.28
C LEU A 67 15.98 -3.28 4.47
N LEU A 68 15.52 -3.93 5.54
CA LEU A 68 16.39 -4.49 6.56
C LEU A 68 17.01 -5.77 5.95
N GLU A 69 18.34 -5.77 5.82
CA GLU A 69 19.13 -6.95 5.41
C GLU A 69 19.02 -8.11 6.41
#